data_AF-A0A1F3XT46-F1
#
_entry.id   AF-A0A1F3XT46-F1
#
_cell.length_a   1.000
_cell.length_b   1.000
_cell.length_c   1.000
_cell.angle_alpha   90.00
_cell.angle_beta   90.00
_cell.angle_gamma   90.00
#
_symmetry.space_group_name_H-M   'P 1'
#
loop_
_entity.id
_entity.type
_entity.pdbx_description
1 polymer ?
#
loop_
_entity_poly.entity_id
_entity_poly.type
_entity_poly.pdbx_seq_one_letter_code
_entity_poly.pdbx_strand_id
1 'polypeptide(L)'
;MRGTKITLLVALSATLLAALNGCDYTKVVAEDGTRTMSLAGPEDIVAGKAAYGLDGVPITGIATKFFEVDLETTAASQLTSGFYQRIIAPSITGANICSGSMILGMSGTANCAGSCSYALKGNFDLRAAFAGEGVYSSASGLTAAEVCSTTTVLGSAGTAVCQSGTTASGAAAADILSGKEAWNSTGTKLTGTLLNRGSWNIDSSGFPGAGYYSNVSTTLSASSICGGYSLMGSPGTAVCATGTLTSPAGPPNLLAGFQTFDGSGSVITGTMANGGSLNAQASFPGAGYYSGISSLPVSSQIVSGQTILGVAGTAAFPDFVWSNAYRTKGALRLTLREELANSWPPAIYRFVPQVSSSDEGNSASTSITFAPRPGSVCGITQPTVEQRISDCASLNGANANWDGGTNGNAGQDLWKLVTRTADAKEVWRDEKTGLLWSDYLGTPSTVFNWCKASGSSNRSGSPYAEDDPVDICDAVAYQNQTTPESECFEDPTWLTTNAAYTASKGGMGRASTPSVVWRLPTIYDYKQADIDGIRFVLPNMHYNFWTATVRASARANAWTFIGQTGEQMNATRSTVYPIRCVGHAL
;
A
#
# COMPACT_ATOMS: atom_id res chain seq x y z
N MET A 1 3.85 11.83 -27.97
CA MET A 1 3.18 11.33 -26.75
C MET A 1 4.23 11.23 -25.63
N ARG A 2 3.85 11.32 -24.35
CA ARG A 2 4.82 11.31 -23.23
C ARG A 2 5.26 9.88 -22.91
N GLY A 3 6.57 9.65 -22.76
CA GLY A 3 7.11 8.38 -22.27
C GLY A 3 6.98 8.26 -20.76
N THR A 4 6.57 7.09 -20.28
CA THR A 4 6.34 6.81 -18.85
C THR A 4 7.67 6.66 -18.10
N LYS A 5 7.83 7.38 -16.97
CA LYS A 5 8.89 7.06 -16.00
C LYS A 5 8.41 5.89 -15.12
N ILE A 6 9.25 4.86 -14.99
CA ILE A 6 9.08 3.81 -13.98
C ILE A 6 9.89 4.24 -12.75
N THR A 7 9.23 4.36 -11.60
CA THR A 7 9.88 4.62 -10.31
C THR A 7 10.00 3.31 -9.56
N LEU A 8 11.22 2.79 -9.40
CA LEU A 8 11.48 1.59 -8.60
C LEU A 8 11.62 1.97 -7.12
N LEU A 9 10.58 1.73 -6.33
CA LEU A 9 10.61 1.98 -4.88
C LEU A 9 11.15 0.76 -4.14
N VAL A 10 12.45 0.76 -3.83
CA VAL A 10 13.08 -0.32 -3.05
C VAL A 10 12.76 -0.10 -1.56
N ALA A 11 11.79 -0.86 -1.04
CA ALA A 11 11.50 -0.90 0.39
C ALA A 11 12.57 -1.74 1.11
N LEU A 12 13.53 -1.08 1.78
CA LEU A 12 14.46 -1.74 2.69
C LEU A 12 13.70 -2.20 3.95
N SER A 13 13.69 -3.51 4.20
CA SER A 13 13.10 -4.09 5.41
C SER A 13 14.03 -3.95 6.61
N ALA A 14 13.44 -3.83 7.80
CA ALA A 14 14.16 -3.59 9.05
C ALA A 14 15.16 -4.70 9.46
N THR A 15 15.11 -5.87 8.82
CA THR A 15 15.98 -7.02 9.11
C THR A 15 17.46 -6.80 8.78
N LEU A 16 17.82 -5.82 7.94
CA LEU A 16 19.23 -5.52 7.64
C LEU A 16 19.92 -4.69 8.75
N LEU A 17 19.16 -4.08 9.67
CA LEU A 17 19.70 -3.18 10.69
C LEU A 17 20.35 -3.92 11.89
N ALA A 18 20.16 -5.24 12.00
CA ALA A 18 20.70 -6.05 13.09
C ALA A 18 22.15 -6.52 12.88
N ALA A 19 22.75 -6.28 11.70
CA ALA A 19 24.03 -6.85 11.30
C ALA A 19 25.27 -5.95 11.55
N LEU A 20 25.10 -4.74 12.10
CA LEU A 20 26.17 -3.73 12.25
C LEU A 20 26.33 -3.18 13.67
N ASN A 21 26.17 -4.03 14.70
CA ASN A 21 26.63 -3.72 16.05
C ASN A 21 28.17 -3.90 16.14
N GLY A 22 28.93 -2.81 15.97
CA GLY A 22 30.40 -2.88 16.11
C GLY A 22 31.23 -1.66 15.70
N CYS A 23 30.65 -0.55 15.24
CA CYS A 23 31.40 0.66 14.86
C CYS A 23 30.98 1.89 15.67
N ASP A 24 31.97 2.61 16.20
CA ASP A 24 31.80 3.79 17.04
C ASP A 24 31.63 5.06 16.17
N TYR A 25 30.54 5.80 16.37
CA TYR A 25 30.15 6.91 15.49
C TYR A 25 30.78 8.25 15.92
N THR A 26 32.06 8.43 15.62
CA THR A 26 32.72 9.74 15.73
C THR A 26 32.55 10.57 14.45
N LYS A 27 31.72 11.63 14.54
CA LYS A 27 31.64 12.81 13.65
C LYS A 27 31.91 12.62 12.14
N VAL A 28 30.84 12.65 11.34
CA VAL A 28 30.93 13.20 9.98
C VAL A 28 30.89 14.74 10.09
N VAL A 29 31.87 15.43 9.49
CA VAL A 29 31.92 16.89 9.40
C VAL A 29 31.73 17.29 7.93
N ALA A 30 30.84 18.25 7.67
CA ALA A 30 30.67 18.81 6.33
C ALA A 30 31.85 19.72 5.96
N GLU A 31 32.26 19.68 4.69
CA GLU A 31 33.52 20.28 4.21
C GLU A 31 33.55 21.82 4.19
N ASP A 32 32.45 22.49 4.59
CA ASP A 32 32.40 23.94 4.82
C ASP A 32 32.62 24.38 6.28
N GLY A 33 32.64 23.44 7.23
CA GLY A 33 32.97 23.66 8.63
C GLY A 33 32.00 24.53 9.46
N THR A 34 30.82 24.93 8.93
CA THR A 34 29.98 25.95 9.60
C THR A 34 28.59 25.52 10.06
N ARG A 35 28.13 24.30 9.73
CA ARG A 35 26.77 23.84 10.11
C ARG A 35 26.73 22.44 10.71
N THR A 36 26.06 22.33 11.87
CA THR A 36 25.79 21.05 12.54
C THR A 36 24.35 20.63 12.31
N MET A 37 24.11 19.52 11.61
CA MET A 37 22.77 18.90 11.56
C MET A 37 22.62 17.92 12.73
N SER A 38 21.57 18.10 13.52
CA SER A 38 21.07 17.04 14.41
C SER A 38 20.09 16.17 13.61
N LEU A 39 20.28 14.85 13.64
CA LEU A 39 19.27 13.93 13.16
C LEU A 39 18.14 13.84 14.20
N ALA A 40 16.89 13.78 13.72
CA ALA A 40 15.74 13.48 14.57
C ALA A 40 15.73 11.99 14.96
N GLY A 41 15.05 11.66 16.06
CA GLY A 41 14.84 10.27 16.46
C GLY A 41 13.98 9.50 15.45
N PRO A 42 13.92 8.16 15.55
CA PRO A 42 13.13 7.31 14.64
C PRO A 42 11.60 7.54 14.74
N GLU A 43 11.16 8.40 15.65
CA GLU A 43 9.77 8.65 16.03
C GLU A 43 9.06 9.62 15.07
N ASP A 44 9.78 10.58 14.47
CA ASP A 44 9.20 11.61 13.58
C ASP A 44 8.83 11.07 12.18
N ILE A 45 9.38 9.92 11.75
CA ILE A 45 9.19 9.37 10.41
C ILE A 45 7.74 8.88 10.18
N VAL A 46 7.03 8.50 11.25
CA VAL A 46 5.65 7.98 11.19
C VAL A 46 4.62 9.10 10.91
N ALA A 47 4.98 10.37 11.11
CA ALA A 47 4.04 11.51 11.10
C ALA A 47 3.87 12.22 9.75
N GLY A 48 4.57 11.81 8.68
CA GLY A 48 4.37 12.33 7.32
C GLY A 48 4.66 13.83 7.11
N LYS A 49 5.39 14.48 8.02
CA LYS A 49 5.74 15.92 7.93
C LYS A 49 6.81 16.15 6.87
N ALA A 50 6.60 17.14 6.00
CA ALA A 50 7.65 17.65 5.11
C ALA A 50 8.74 18.38 5.91
N ALA A 51 10.00 18.22 5.50
CA ALA A 51 11.12 18.95 6.10
C ALA A 51 11.13 20.41 5.63
N TYR A 52 11.06 21.34 6.58
CA TYR A 52 11.29 22.77 6.36
C TYR A 52 12.73 23.13 6.73
N GLY A 53 13.32 24.09 6.01
CA GLY A 53 14.53 24.75 6.50
C GLY A 53 14.24 25.57 7.76
N LEU A 54 15.29 25.93 8.50
CA LEU A 54 15.19 26.85 9.67
C LEU A 54 14.56 28.21 9.31
N ASP A 55 14.57 28.54 8.02
CA ASP A 55 14.05 29.79 7.44
C ASP A 55 12.54 29.69 7.07
N GLY A 56 11.89 28.55 7.33
CA GLY A 56 10.45 28.32 7.07
C GLY A 56 10.08 28.05 5.60
N VAL A 57 11.05 28.01 4.68
CA VAL A 57 10.81 27.76 3.24
C VAL A 57 10.80 26.25 2.94
N PRO A 58 9.82 25.73 2.16
CA PRO A 58 9.81 24.34 1.72
C PRO A 58 10.85 24.10 0.60
N ILE A 59 11.69 23.08 0.76
CA ILE A 59 12.78 22.78 -0.18
C ILE A 59 12.23 22.02 -1.40
N THR A 60 12.11 22.70 -2.54
CA THR A 60 11.70 22.09 -3.81
C THR A 60 12.85 22.01 -4.80
N GLY A 61 13.31 20.79 -5.11
CA GLY A 61 14.24 20.49 -6.21
C GLY A 61 15.66 20.13 -5.75
N ILE A 62 15.91 18.84 -5.50
CA ILE A 62 17.27 18.30 -5.40
C ILE A 62 17.72 17.91 -6.82
N ALA A 63 18.75 18.59 -7.33
CA ALA A 63 19.35 18.28 -8.62
C ALA A 63 20.42 17.18 -8.45
N THR A 64 20.18 16.01 -9.05
CA THR A 64 21.16 14.91 -9.08
C THR A 64 22.32 15.22 -10.02
N LYS A 65 23.53 15.39 -9.47
CA LYS A 65 24.77 15.26 -10.25
C LYS A 65 25.21 13.79 -10.24
N PHE A 66 25.69 13.32 -11.39
CA PHE A 66 26.34 12.02 -11.54
C PHE A 66 27.85 12.16 -11.33
N PHE A 67 28.49 11.07 -10.91
CA PHE A 67 29.92 10.84 -11.08
C PHE A 67 30.08 9.54 -11.88
N GLU A 68 30.86 9.58 -12.95
CA GLU A 68 31.32 8.39 -13.67
C GLU A 68 32.68 7.95 -13.11
N VAL A 69 32.94 6.64 -13.12
CA VAL A 69 34.23 6.04 -12.76
C VAL A 69 34.50 4.91 -13.75
N ASP A 70 35.37 5.16 -14.73
CA ASP A 70 35.88 4.12 -15.63
C ASP A 70 36.97 3.29 -14.97
N LEU A 71 37.07 2.02 -15.38
CA LEU A 71 38.14 1.09 -14.98
C LEU A 71 38.50 0.17 -16.15
N GLU A 72 39.60 0.48 -16.85
CA GLU A 72 40.14 -0.35 -17.92
C GLU A 72 40.85 -1.60 -17.38
N THR A 73 40.90 -2.68 -18.19
CA THR A 73 41.78 -3.84 -17.97
C THR A 73 42.41 -4.30 -19.29
N THR A 74 43.63 -4.84 -19.25
CA THR A 74 44.45 -5.22 -20.43
C THR A 74 45.03 -6.65 -20.34
N ALA A 75 45.52 -7.20 -21.48
CA ALA A 75 45.63 -8.65 -21.76
C ALA A 75 47.06 -9.26 -21.74
N ALA A 76 47.23 -10.55 -22.12
CA ALA A 76 48.49 -11.34 -21.97
C ALA A 76 48.77 -12.42 -23.07
N SER A 77 50.06 -12.78 -23.33
CA SER A 77 50.55 -13.85 -24.26
C SER A 77 52.10 -14.14 -24.14
N GLN A 78 52.82 -14.96 -24.95
CA GLN A 78 52.79 -16.43 -25.25
C GLN A 78 54.15 -16.99 -25.84
N LEU A 79 54.68 -18.12 -25.33
CA LEU A 79 55.49 -19.21 -26.00
C LEU A 79 56.86 -18.85 -26.70
N THR A 80 57.78 -19.72 -27.22
CA THR A 80 58.00 -21.21 -27.33
C THR A 80 59.54 -21.60 -27.30
N SER A 81 60.04 -22.69 -27.94
CA SER A 81 61.44 -23.25 -27.83
C SER A 81 61.96 -24.11 -29.03
N GLY A 82 63.25 -24.55 -29.07
CA GLY A 82 63.79 -25.63 -29.99
C GLY A 82 65.34 -25.78 -30.16
N PHE A 83 65.90 -26.99 -30.51
CA PHE A 83 67.36 -27.29 -30.78
C PHE A 83 67.70 -28.71 -31.39
N TYR A 84 68.98 -28.96 -31.85
CA TYR A 84 69.69 -30.23 -32.31
C TYR A 84 69.47 -30.83 -33.76
N GLN A 85 70.26 -31.79 -34.35
CA GLN A 85 71.71 -31.88 -34.76
C GLN A 85 71.99 -33.01 -35.85
N ARG A 86 73.24 -33.47 -36.15
CA ARG A 86 73.67 -34.20 -37.41
C ARG A 86 74.86 -35.23 -37.27
N ILE A 87 74.95 -36.31 -38.10
CA ILE A 87 76.06 -37.36 -38.15
C ILE A 87 76.40 -37.84 -39.62
N ILE A 88 77.55 -38.54 -39.89
CA ILE A 88 78.16 -38.90 -41.23
C ILE A 88 78.95 -40.27 -41.24
N ALA A 89 79.26 -40.85 -42.43
CA ALA A 89 80.36 -41.84 -42.83
C ALA A 89 79.99 -43.35 -42.97
N PRO A 90 80.80 -44.27 -43.61
CA PRO A 90 82.15 -44.20 -44.24
C PRO A 90 82.30 -44.88 -45.66
N SER A 91 83.52 -45.29 -46.09
CA SER A 91 83.87 -45.97 -47.39
C SER A 91 85.11 -46.90 -47.29
N ILE A 92 85.45 -47.73 -48.33
CA ILE A 92 86.79 -48.36 -48.61
C ILE A 92 86.88 -49.12 -49.97
N THR A 93 88.11 -49.47 -50.43
CA THR A 93 88.57 -50.11 -51.71
C THR A 93 88.36 -51.64 -51.85
N GLY A 94 88.47 -52.34 -53.01
CA GLY A 94 88.65 -51.95 -54.43
C GLY A 94 89.60 -52.89 -55.24
N ALA A 95 89.16 -53.55 -56.35
CA ALA A 95 90.02 -54.26 -57.34
C ALA A 95 89.34 -54.71 -58.67
N ASN A 96 89.66 -54.04 -59.78
CA ASN A 96 89.79 -54.51 -61.20
C ASN A 96 88.84 -55.56 -61.85
N ILE A 97 88.00 -55.11 -62.80
CA ILE A 97 87.35 -55.92 -63.87
C ILE A 97 87.36 -55.12 -65.19
N CYS A 98 87.60 -55.77 -66.35
CA CYS A 98 87.46 -55.15 -67.69
C CYS A 98 86.98 -56.12 -68.78
N SER A 99 85.69 -56.06 -69.15
CA SER A 99 85.18 -56.08 -70.54
C SER A 99 83.65 -56.24 -70.60
N GLY A 100 83.02 -55.65 -71.63
CA GLY A 100 81.72 -56.09 -72.18
C GLY A 100 80.41 -55.68 -71.49
N SER A 101 80.35 -55.56 -70.16
CA SER A 101 79.06 -55.51 -69.44
C SER A 101 78.72 -54.16 -68.80
N MET A 102 77.44 -53.75 -68.90
CA MET A 102 76.88 -52.65 -68.10
C MET A 102 76.58 -53.13 -66.68
N ILE A 103 77.40 -52.72 -65.70
CA ILE A 103 77.23 -53.07 -64.29
C ILE A 103 76.69 -51.86 -63.54
N LEU A 104 75.40 -51.89 -63.17
CA LEU A 104 74.80 -50.93 -62.25
C LEU A 104 74.91 -51.48 -60.82
N GLY A 105 75.55 -50.72 -59.91
CA GLY A 105 75.55 -51.02 -58.47
C GLY A 105 76.85 -51.56 -57.86
N MET A 106 77.99 -51.54 -58.56
CA MET A 106 79.30 -51.89 -57.97
C MET A 106 80.37 -50.84 -58.27
N SER A 107 81.12 -50.42 -57.25
CA SER A 107 82.22 -49.45 -57.38
C SER A 107 83.57 -50.16 -57.58
N GLY A 108 84.14 -50.11 -58.78
CA GLY A 108 85.47 -50.65 -59.03
C GLY A 108 86.03 -50.38 -60.43
N THR A 109 86.88 -49.36 -60.56
CA THR A 109 87.96 -49.38 -61.57
C THR A 109 89.04 -50.36 -61.11
N ALA A 110 89.67 -51.22 -61.92
CA ALA A 110 89.84 -51.35 -63.37
C ALA A 110 91.15 -50.73 -63.91
N ASN A 111 92.27 -51.12 -63.30
CA ASN A 111 93.61 -50.97 -63.87
C ASN A 111 93.76 -51.91 -65.09
N CYS A 112 93.44 -51.40 -66.27
CA CYS A 112 93.44 -52.14 -67.52
C CYS A 112 94.52 -51.58 -68.44
N ALA A 113 95.56 -52.38 -68.69
CA ALA A 113 96.78 -51.96 -69.39
C ALA A 113 96.58 -51.85 -70.91
N GLY A 114 95.77 -50.88 -71.33
CA GLY A 114 95.46 -50.54 -72.71
C GLY A 114 94.63 -49.25 -72.77
N SER A 115 95.02 -48.30 -73.62
CA SER A 115 94.49 -46.94 -73.62
C SER A 115 93.12 -46.84 -74.30
N CYS A 116 92.06 -47.27 -73.61
CA CYS A 116 90.67 -47.14 -74.04
C CYS A 116 89.98 -45.97 -73.31
N SER A 117 89.77 -44.85 -74.01
CA SER A 117 89.10 -43.66 -73.45
C SER A 117 87.57 -43.74 -73.62
N TYR A 118 86.83 -43.93 -72.53
CA TYR A 118 85.37 -43.82 -72.50
C TYR A 118 84.94 -42.49 -71.89
N ALA A 119 83.94 -41.83 -72.51
CA ALA A 119 83.37 -40.60 -71.97
C ALA A 119 82.36 -40.91 -70.85
N LEU A 120 82.60 -40.35 -69.66
CA LEU A 120 81.68 -40.38 -68.52
C LEU A 120 80.50 -39.43 -68.78
N LYS A 121 79.25 -39.94 -68.70
CA LYS A 121 78.04 -39.15 -68.99
C LYS A 121 77.36 -38.53 -67.76
N GLY A 122 77.97 -38.65 -66.58
CA GLY A 122 77.42 -38.13 -65.31
C GLY A 122 76.33 -39.03 -64.72
N ASN A 123 75.42 -38.47 -63.93
CA ASN A 123 74.35 -39.24 -63.29
C ASN A 123 73.18 -39.50 -64.25
N PHE A 124 72.51 -40.63 -64.06
CA PHE A 124 71.27 -40.96 -64.75
C PHE A 124 70.06 -40.51 -63.91
N ASP A 125 69.34 -39.49 -64.39
CA ASP A 125 68.06 -39.07 -63.83
C ASP A 125 66.91 -39.81 -64.51
N LEU A 126 66.09 -40.50 -63.71
CA LEU A 126 64.92 -41.25 -64.15
C LEU A 126 63.75 -40.36 -64.61
N ARG A 127 63.79 -39.06 -64.29
CA ARG A 127 62.83 -38.05 -64.76
C ARG A 127 63.26 -37.39 -66.07
N ALA A 128 64.47 -37.68 -66.56
CA ALA A 128 65.01 -37.16 -67.81
C ALA A 128 64.95 -38.19 -68.96
N ALA A 129 65.03 -37.71 -70.20
CA ALA A 129 65.10 -38.59 -71.37
C ALA A 129 66.46 -39.32 -71.44
N PHE A 130 66.45 -40.59 -71.85
CA PHE A 130 67.64 -41.45 -71.87
C PHE A 130 68.70 -40.93 -72.86
N ALA A 131 69.86 -40.49 -72.35
CA ALA A 131 70.92 -39.85 -73.13
C ALA A 131 71.83 -40.82 -73.92
N GLY A 132 71.31 -42.01 -74.27
CA GLY A 132 72.01 -43.05 -75.02
C GLY A 132 73.04 -43.84 -74.18
N GLU A 133 73.69 -44.80 -74.82
CA GLU A 133 74.69 -45.67 -74.18
C GLU A 133 75.90 -44.89 -73.63
N GLY A 134 76.49 -45.41 -72.54
CA GLY A 134 77.61 -44.80 -71.83
C GLY A 134 77.68 -45.28 -70.37
N VAL A 135 78.72 -44.89 -69.66
CA VAL A 135 78.87 -45.16 -68.22
C VAL A 135 78.33 -43.98 -67.42
N TYR A 136 77.37 -44.25 -66.55
CA TYR A 136 76.74 -43.29 -65.65
C TYR A 136 77.25 -43.48 -64.22
N SER A 137 77.56 -42.39 -63.51
CA SER A 137 78.23 -42.41 -62.20
C SER A 137 77.34 -42.81 -61.03
N SER A 138 76.04 -42.52 -61.11
CA SER A 138 74.99 -43.08 -60.25
C SER A 138 73.62 -42.92 -60.92
N ALA A 139 72.58 -43.54 -60.37
CA ALA A 139 71.20 -43.27 -60.72
C ALA A 139 70.49 -42.58 -59.55
N SER A 140 69.68 -41.56 -59.84
CA SER A 140 68.94 -40.80 -58.83
C SER A 140 67.65 -40.27 -59.45
N GLY A 141 66.50 -40.49 -58.83
CA GLY A 141 65.25 -39.92 -59.38
C GLY A 141 63.93 -40.37 -58.77
N LEU A 142 63.87 -41.43 -57.95
CA LEU A 142 62.62 -41.89 -57.32
C LEU A 142 62.85 -42.16 -55.83
N THR A 143 61.98 -41.62 -54.98
CA THR A 143 61.88 -42.04 -53.56
C THR A 143 60.88 -43.19 -53.43
N ALA A 144 60.94 -43.96 -52.33
CA ALA A 144 59.98 -45.03 -52.08
C ALA A 144 58.52 -44.54 -52.06
N ALA A 145 58.28 -43.32 -51.58
CA ALA A 145 56.95 -42.69 -51.55
C ALA A 145 56.42 -42.26 -52.94
N GLU A 146 57.23 -42.34 -53.99
CA GLU A 146 56.86 -42.05 -55.38
C GLU A 146 56.71 -43.33 -56.23
N VAL A 147 56.98 -44.51 -55.67
CA VAL A 147 56.81 -45.82 -56.31
C VAL A 147 55.66 -46.56 -55.62
N CYS A 148 54.82 -47.25 -56.40
CA CYS A 148 53.70 -48.03 -55.89
C CYS A 148 54.19 -49.17 -54.98
N SER A 149 53.49 -49.42 -53.87
CA SER A 149 53.87 -50.45 -52.88
C SER A 149 53.88 -51.89 -53.40
N THR A 150 53.37 -52.13 -54.61
CA THR A 150 53.38 -53.41 -55.32
C THR A 150 54.52 -53.53 -56.35
N THR A 151 55.37 -52.52 -56.52
CA THR A 151 56.47 -52.52 -57.50
C THR A 151 57.80 -52.06 -56.91
N THR A 152 58.88 -52.51 -57.54
CA THR A 152 60.27 -52.12 -57.23
C THR A 152 60.89 -51.56 -58.50
N VAL A 153 61.41 -50.33 -58.45
CA VAL A 153 62.10 -49.70 -59.57
C VAL A 153 63.56 -49.49 -59.18
N LEU A 154 64.48 -50.12 -59.93
CA LEU A 154 65.93 -50.04 -59.74
C LEU A 154 66.40 -50.23 -58.28
N GLY A 155 65.78 -51.19 -57.58
CA GLY A 155 66.12 -51.58 -56.21
C GLY A 155 65.32 -50.85 -55.12
N SER A 156 64.67 -49.73 -55.42
CA SER A 156 63.73 -49.10 -54.47
C SER A 156 62.35 -49.74 -54.57
N ALA A 157 61.97 -50.49 -53.54
CA ALA A 157 60.59 -50.93 -53.34
C ALA A 157 59.70 -49.73 -52.95
N GLY A 158 58.51 -49.66 -53.52
CA GLY A 158 57.58 -48.57 -53.25
C GLY A 158 56.89 -48.63 -51.89
N THR A 159 56.35 -47.48 -51.47
CA THR A 159 55.46 -47.36 -50.30
C THR A 159 54.17 -46.58 -50.62
N ALA A 160 54.01 -46.06 -51.85
CA ALA A 160 52.80 -45.35 -52.24
C ALA A 160 51.60 -46.30 -52.40
N VAL A 161 50.47 -45.97 -51.77
CA VAL A 161 49.17 -46.65 -51.98
C VAL A 161 48.58 -46.16 -53.31
N CYS A 162 49.02 -46.76 -54.42
CA CYS A 162 48.56 -46.40 -55.76
C CYS A 162 47.09 -46.79 -55.99
N GLN A 163 46.26 -45.80 -56.29
CA GLN A 163 44.81 -45.96 -56.51
C GLN A 163 44.53 -46.21 -58.00
N SER A 164 44.03 -47.40 -58.34
CA SER A 164 43.66 -47.76 -59.71
C SER A 164 42.16 -47.54 -59.96
N GLY A 165 41.73 -46.29 -60.08
CA GLY A 165 40.34 -45.94 -60.41
C GLY A 165 40.01 -44.45 -60.25
N THR A 166 39.07 -43.95 -61.04
CA THR A 166 38.55 -42.58 -60.93
C THR A 166 37.46 -42.49 -59.86
N THR A 167 37.43 -41.37 -59.13
CA THR A 167 36.21 -40.93 -58.43
C THR A 167 35.29 -40.23 -59.44
N ALA A 168 34.00 -40.59 -59.44
CA ALA A 168 32.99 -39.95 -60.27
C ALA A 168 32.57 -38.58 -59.69
N SER A 169 32.63 -38.43 -58.37
CA SER A 169 32.65 -37.10 -57.75
C SER A 169 33.56 -37.09 -56.52
N GLY A 170 34.76 -36.52 -56.68
CA GLY A 170 35.71 -36.39 -55.57
C GLY A 170 35.13 -35.56 -54.42
N ALA A 171 35.36 -36.04 -53.21
CA ALA A 171 35.28 -35.25 -51.99
C ALA A 171 36.36 -34.15 -52.00
N ALA A 172 36.00 -32.92 -51.66
CA ALA A 172 36.97 -31.91 -51.27
C ALA A 172 37.42 -32.18 -49.82
N ALA A 173 38.55 -31.59 -49.40
CA ALA A 173 39.14 -31.83 -48.07
C ALA A 173 38.24 -31.46 -46.86
N ALA A 174 37.08 -30.82 -47.10
CA ALA A 174 36.09 -30.47 -46.08
C ALA A 174 34.80 -31.33 -46.10
N ASP A 175 34.51 -32.09 -47.17
CA ASP A 175 33.17 -32.63 -47.44
C ASP A 175 33.15 -34.12 -47.84
N ILE A 176 32.75 -35.00 -46.91
CA ILE A 176 32.26 -36.37 -47.19
C ILE A 176 30.73 -36.38 -47.05
N LEU A 177 30.06 -35.53 -47.85
CA LEU A 177 28.61 -35.44 -47.95
C LEU A 177 28.03 -36.62 -48.76
N SER A 178 26.71 -36.81 -48.67
CA SER A 178 25.99 -37.88 -49.35
C SER A 178 26.34 -37.97 -50.85
N GLY A 179 26.84 -39.12 -51.30
CA GLY A 179 27.24 -39.35 -52.69
C GLY A 179 28.61 -38.80 -53.11
N LYS A 180 29.34 -38.09 -52.23
CA LYS A 180 30.75 -37.75 -52.46
C LYS A 180 31.66 -38.94 -52.21
N GLU A 181 32.68 -39.08 -53.03
CA GLU A 181 33.60 -40.22 -53.01
C GLU A 181 35.00 -39.79 -52.55
N ALA A 182 35.51 -40.45 -51.52
CA ALA A 182 36.87 -40.30 -51.02
C ALA A 182 37.59 -41.66 -51.04
N TRP A 183 38.92 -41.66 -51.03
CA TRP A 183 39.70 -42.86 -50.73
C TRP A 183 40.27 -42.74 -49.32
N ASN A 184 40.16 -43.79 -48.52
CA ASN A 184 40.78 -43.82 -47.20
C ASN A 184 42.29 -44.16 -47.30
N SER A 185 42.99 -44.15 -46.16
CA SER A 185 44.42 -44.49 -46.07
C SER A 185 44.76 -45.94 -46.44
N THR A 186 43.79 -46.85 -46.58
CA THR A 186 43.99 -48.23 -47.04
C THR A 186 43.66 -48.43 -48.52
N GLY A 187 43.43 -47.35 -49.28
CA GLY A 187 43.07 -47.44 -50.71
C GLY A 187 41.65 -47.96 -50.95
N THR A 188 40.77 -47.92 -49.94
CA THR A 188 39.37 -48.31 -50.02
C THR A 188 38.49 -47.10 -50.30
N LYS A 189 37.54 -47.24 -51.24
CA LYS A 189 36.62 -46.17 -51.62
C LYS A 189 35.53 -46.02 -50.56
N LEU A 190 35.38 -44.81 -50.04
CA LEU A 190 34.30 -44.39 -49.14
C LEU A 190 33.33 -43.50 -49.90
N THR A 191 32.04 -43.80 -49.82
CA THR A 191 30.96 -42.91 -50.27
C THR A 191 30.31 -42.28 -49.04
N GLY A 192 30.22 -40.95 -49.02
CA GLY A 192 29.57 -40.23 -47.93
C GLY A 192 28.07 -40.55 -47.84
N THR A 193 27.54 -40.49 -46.62
CA THR A 193 26.13 -40.75 -46.29
C THR A 193 25.44 -39.58 -45.60
N LEU A 194 26.19 -38.55 -45.17
CA LEU A 194 25.66 -37.38 -44.49
C LEU A 194 24.87 -36.49 -45.45
N LEU A 195 23.55 -36.46 -45.28
CA LEU A 195 22.69 -35.53 -46.01
C LEU A 195 22.96 -34.09 -45.56
N ASN A 196 23.33 -33.22 -46.50
CA ASN A 196 23.35 -31.78 -46.28
C ASN A 196 21.90 -31.26 -46.32
N ARG A 197 21.45 -30.62 -45.23
CA ARG A 197 20.10 -30.08 -45.04
C ARG A 197 20.02 -28.56 -45.23
N GLY A 198 21.11 -27.93 -45.70
CA GLY A 198 21.18 -26.50 -45.92
C GLY A 198 21.25 -25.70 -44.62
N SER A 199 20.62 -24.52 -44.60
CA SER A 199 20.54 -23.67 -43.41
C SER A 199 19.30 -23.97 -42.58
N TRP A 200 19.45 -24.05 -41.26
CA TRP A 200 18.32 -24.13 -40.32
C TRP A 200 18.02 -22.74 -39.74
N ASN A 201 16.73 -22.44 -39.53
CA ASN A 201 16.26 -21.31 -38.74
C ASN A 201 15.48 -21.89 -37.55
N ILE A 202 15.96 -21.64 -36.33
CA ILE A 202 15.43 -22.27 -35.12
C ILE A 202 14.10 -21.67 -34.66
N ASP A 203 13.83 -20.42 -35.05
CA ASP A 203 12.62 -19.67 -34.69
C ASP A 203 11.44 -19.99 -35.62
N SER A 204 11.73 -20.33 -36.89
CA SER A 204 10.71 -20.60 -37.91
C SER A 204 10.53 -22.08 -38.27
N SER A 205 11.34 -22.99 -37.73
CA SER A 205 11.25 -24.43 -38.05
C SER A 205 11.76 -25.32 -36.93
N GLY A 206 10.94 -26.30 -36.52
CA GLY A 206 11.36 -27.35 -35.59
C GLY A 206 12.51 -28.19 -36.15
N PHE A 207 13.29 -28.81 -35.25
CA PHE A 207 14.54 -29.51 -35.60
C PHE A 207 14.33 -30.53 -36.74
N PRO A 208 14.94 -30.35 -37.93
CA PRO A 208 14.62 -31.20 -39.10
C PRO A 208 15.14 -32.65 -39.01
N GLY A 209 15.87 -33.00 -37.95
CA GLY A 209 16.49 -34.31 -37.73
C GLY A 209 18.01 -34.31 -37.99
N ALA A 210 18.64 -35.47 -37.86
CA ALA A 210 20.07 -35.62 -38.08
C ALA A 210 20.47 -35.32 -39.54
N GLY A 211 21.63 -34.66 -39.71
CA GLY A 211 22.22 -34.25 -40.99
C GLY A 211 23.31 -33.20 -40.77
N TYR A 212 23.99 -32.82 -41.86
CA TYR A 212 24.89 -31.66 -41.87
C TYR A 212 24.09 -30.40 -42.18
N TYR A 213 24.38 -29.29 -41.49
CA TYR A 213 23.78 -27.98 -41.73
C TYR A 213 24.87 -26.96 -42.05
N SER A 214 24.71 -26.22 -43.14
CA SER A 214 25.72 -25.28 -43.63
C SER A 214 25.69 -23.92 -42.91
N ASN A 215 24.58 -23.60 -42.23
CA ASN A 215 24.45 -22.43 -41.36
C ASN A 215 23.27 -22.61 -40.39
N VAL A 216 23.31 -21.96 -39.22
CA VAL A 216 22.13 -21.75 -38.38
C VAL A 216 21.87 -20.24 -38.36
N SER A 217 20.81 -19.83 -39.06
CA SER A 217 20.63 -18.46 -39.53
C SER A 217 20.16 -17.45 -38.47
N THR A 218 19.77 -17.92 -37.28
CA THR A 218 19.39 -17.05 -36.16
C THR A 218 20.13 -17.45 -34.89
N THR A 219 20.76 -16.46 -34.25
CA THR A 219 21.35 -16.60 -32.92
C THR A 219 20.24 -16.49 -31.89
N LEU A 220 19.94 -17.58 -31.18
CA LEU A 220 19.14 -17.52 -29.96
C LEU A 220 19.74 -16.47 -29.02
N SER A 221 18.92 -15.57 -28.48
CA SER A 221 19.40 -14.66 -27.45
C SER A 221 19.80 -15.46 -26.21
N ALA A 222 20.80 -15.00 -25.47
CA ALA A 222 21.15 -15.61 -24.17
C ALA A 222 19.92 -15.62 -23.22
N SER A 223 19.08 -14.59 -23.31
CA SER A 223 17.80 -14.49 -22.59
C SER A 223 16.70 -15.47 -23.04
N SER A 224 16.95 -16.29 -24.06
CA SER A 224 16.08 -17.39 -24.52
C SER A 224 16.60 -18.78 -24.16
N ILE A 225 17.81 -18.88 -23.57
CA ILE A 225 18.46 -20.14 -23.18
C ILE A 225 18.61 -20.15 -21.64
N CYS A 226 18.31 -21.29 -21.02
CA CYS A 226 18.37 -21.45 -19.57
C CYS A 226 19.77 -21.24 -18.99
N GLY A 227 19.87 -20.50 -17.88
CA GLY A 227 21.09 -20.34 -17.11
C GLY A 227 21.72 -21.69 -16.73
N GLY A 228 23.03 -21.81 -16.91
CA GLY A 228 23.78 -23.07 -16.72
C GLY A 228 23.76 -24.01 -17.95
N TYR A 229 22.94 -23.74 -18.96
CA TYR A 229 22.95 -24.46 -20.24
C TYR A 229 23.62 -23.61 -21.32
N SER A 230 24.15 -24.27 -22.35
CA SER A 230 24.63 -23.61 -23.57
C SER A 230 24.07 -24.34 -24.78
N LEU A 231 23.48 -23.61 -25.71
CA LEU A 231 22.94 -24.17 -26.95
C LEU A 231 23.68 -23.54 -28.14
N MET A 232 24.32 -24.37 -28.96
CA MET A 232 25.13 -23.95 -30.12
C MET A 232 26.26 -22.95 -29.76
N GLY A 233 26.80 -23.04 -28.54
CA GLY A 233 27.88 -22.18 -28.03
C GLY A 233 27.42 -20.88 -27.36
N SER A 234 26.14 -20.51 -27.47
CA SER A 234 25.56 -19.39 -26.72
C SER A 234 25.21 -19.84 -25.28
N PRO A 235 25.83 -19.25 -24.24
CA PRO A 235 25.47 -19.54 -22.86
C PRO A 235 24.14 -18.87 -22.50
N GLY A 236 23.31 -19.57 -21.73
CA GLY A 236 22.02 -19.06 -21.29
C GLY A 236 22.10 -18.08 -20.13
N THR A 237 21.21 -17.10 -20.15
CA THR A 237 20.94 -16.14 -19.06
C THR A 237 19.47 -16.08 -18.68
N ALA A 238 18.60 -16.86 -19.32
CA ALA A 238 17.20 -17.00 -18.91
C ALA A 238 17.10 -17.75 -17.57
N VAL A 239 16.37 -17.17 -16.62
CA VAL A 239 16.06 -17.85 -15.35
C VAL A 239 14.96 -18.88 -15.59
N CYS A 240 15.35 -20.07 -16.01
CA CYS A 240 14.42 -21.18 -16.24
C CYS A 240 13.99 -21.81 -14.93
N ALA A 241 12.74 -21.59 -14.56
CA ALA A 241 12.10 -22.22 -13.42
C ALA A 241 12.02 -23.75 -13.58
N THR A 242 12.69 -24.48 -12.70
CA THR A 242 12.73 -25.95 -12.69
C THR A 242 11.72 -26.54 -11.70
N GLY A 243 10.44 -26.44 -12.02
CA GLY A 243 9.38 -27.07 -11.23
C GLY A 243 7.99 -26.96 -11.84
N THR A 244 7.05 -27.74 -11.34
CA THR A 244 5.61 -27.59 -11.61
C THR A 244 4.96 -26.80 -10.47
N LEU A 245 4.40 -25.63 -10.80
CA LEU A 245 3.50 -24.91 -9.90
C LEU A 245 2.25 -25.77 -9.67
N THR A 246 1.91 -26.07 -8.42
CA THR A 246 0.73 -26.89 -8.10
C THR A 246 -0.58 -26.11 -8.19
N SER A 247 -0.50 -24.78 -8.08
CA SER A 247 -1.61 -23.84 -8.23
C SER A 247 -1.10 -22.56 -8.92
N PRO A 248 -0.87 -22.57 -10.24
CA PRO A 248 -0.26 -21.44 -10.94
C PRO A 248 -1.12 -20.18 -10.88
N ALA A 249 -0.51 -19.06 -10.48
CA ALA A 249 -1.11 -17.74 -10.49
C ALA A 249 -1.41 -17.29 -11.93
N GLY A 250 -2.65 -16.86 -12.17
CA GLY A 250 -3.00 -16.17 -13.42
C GLY A 250 -2.43 -14.74 -13.44
N PRO A 251 -2.31 -14.11 -14.63
CA PRO A 251 -1.69 -12.78 -14.79
C PRO A 251 -2.09 -11.65 -13.82
N PRO A 252 -3.33 -11.57 -13.25
CA PRO A 252 -3.66 -10.51 -12.29
C PRO A 252 -3.40 -10.85 -10.81
N ASN A 253 -3.26 -12.12 -10.41
CA ASN A 253 -3.58 -12.52 -9.02
C ASN A 253 -2.54 -13.44 -8.34
N LEU A 254 -1.69 -12.85 -7.48
CA LEU A 254 -0.87 -13.55 -6.47
C LEU A 254 -1.60 -13.64 -5.12
N LEU A 255 -2.72 -14.35 -5.10
CA LEU A 255 -3.58 -14.51 -3.92
C LEU A 255 -3.14 -15.69 -3.03
N ALA A 256 -3.66 -15.75 -1.81
CA ALA A 256 -3.45 -16.83 -0.85
C ALA A 256 -3.54 -18.23 -1.51
N GLY A 257 -2.43 -18.98 -1.50
CA GLY A 257 -2.36 -20.34 -2.04
C GLY A 257 -2.13 -20.45 -3.55
N PHE A 258 -2.01 -19.35 -4.29
CA PHE A 258 -1.53 -19.35 -5.67
C PHE A 258 0.00 -19.16 -5.71
N GLN A 259 0.65 -19.77 -6.69
CA GLN A 259 2.09 -19.84 -6.83
C GLN A 259 2.57 -19.19 -8.13
N THR A 260 3.72 -18.52 -8.09
CA THR A 260 4.49 -18.18 -9.29
C THR A 260 5.97 -18.36 -9.02
N PHE A 261 6.79 -18.20 -10.05
CA PHE A 261 8.23 -18.11 -9.90
C PHE A 261 8.65 -16.64 -9.74
N ASP A 262 9.59 -16.37 -8.84
CA ASP A 262 10.25 -15.08 -8.74
C ASP A 262 11.39 -14.92 -9.76
N GLY A 263 12.09 -13.78 -9.73
CA GLY A 263 13.24 -13.51 -10.60
C GLY A 263 14.48 -14.38 -10.35
N SER A 264 14.46 -15.28 -9.36
CA SER A 264 15.48 -16.32 -9.14
C SER A 264 15.05 -17.71 -9.63
N GLY A 265 13.80 -17.86 -10.07
CA GLY A 265 13.21 -19.16 -10.41
C GLY A 265 12.66 -19.92 -9.19
N SER A 266 12.63 -19.29 -8.01
CA SER A 266 12.09 -19.88 -6.78
C SER A 266 10.57 -19.78 -6.75
N VAL A 267 9.89 -20.81 -6.25
CA VAL A 267 8.42 -20.79 -6.08
C VAL A 267 8.05 -19.87 -4.92
N ILE A 268 7.42 -18.74 -5.22
CA ILE A 268 6.76 -17.89 -4.24
C ILE A 268 5.26 -18.21 -4.20
N THR A 269 4.71 -18.33 -2.99
CA THR A 269 3.27 -18.54 -2.78
C THR A 269 2.66 -17.25 -2.25
N GLY A 270 1.57 -16.79 -2.86
CA GLY A 270 0.82 -15.63 -2.38
C GLY A 270 0.29 -15.88 -0.97
N THR A 271 0.37 -14.85 -0.12
CA THR A 271 -0.10 -14.88 1.28
C THR A 271 -1.31 -13.99 1.53
N MET A 272 -1.64 -13.11 0.58
CA MET A 272 -2.73 -12.14 0.72
C MET A 272 -4.10 -12.83 0.54
N ALA A 273 -4.90 -12.85 1.61
CA ALA A 273 -6.25 -13.39 1.58
C ALA A 273 -7.13 -12.63 0.57
N ASN A 274 -7.97 -13.36 -0.17
CA ASN A 274 -9.00 -12.77 -1.02
C ASN A 274 -10.26 -12.51 -0.20
N GLY A 275 -10.51 -11.24 0.13
CA GLY A 275 -11.69 -10.81 0.89
C GLY A 275 -12.95 -10.62 0.05
N GLY A 276 -12.93 -10.98 -1.24
CA GLY A 276 -14.07 -10.80 -2.14
C GLY A 276 -14.31 -9.32 -2.47
N SER A 277 -15.56 -8.85 -2.44
CA SER A 277 -15.86 -7.43 -2.55
C SER A 277 -15.85 -6.76 -1.18
N LEU A 278 -15.19 -5.61 -1.06
CA LEU A 278 -15.26 -4.77 0.13
C LEU A 278 -16.62 -4.10 0.19
N ASN A 279 -17.49 -4.49 1.12
CA ASN A 279 -18.71 -3.78 1.43
C ASN A 279 -18.40 -2.63 2.40
N ALA A 280 -18.47 -1.38 1.94
CA ALA A 280 -18.14 -0.21 2.76
C ALA A 280 -19.21 0.16 3.82
N GLN A 281 -20.33 -0.57 3.89
CA GLN A 281 -21.32 -0.48 4.98
C GLN A 281 -21.08 -1.49 6.11
N ALA A 282 -20.16 -2.44 5.93
CA ALA A 282 -19.78 -3.42 6.95
C ALA A 282 -18.51 -2.99 7.69
N SER A 283 -18.32 -3.50 8.92
CA SER A 283 -17.06 -3.36 9.66
C SER A 283 -15.89 -3.87 8.82
N PHE A 284 -14.79 -3.12 8.77
CA PHE A 284 -13.63 -3.43 7.92
C PHE A 284 -13.08 -4.84 8.22
N PRO A 285 -13.11 -5.79 7.26
CA PRO A 285 -12.82 -7.21 7.54
C PRO A 285 -11.32 -7.55 7.62
N GLY A 286 -10.43 -6.56 7.74
CA GLY A 286 -8.99 -6.74 7.91
C GLY A 286 -8.17 -6.52 6.63
N ALA A 287 -6.89 -6.90 6.66
CA ALA A 287 -6.00 -6.76 5.52
C ALA A 287 -6.20 -7.90 4.51
N GLY A 288 -6.40 -7.56 3.23
CA GLY A 288 -6.59 -8.52 2.16
C GLY A 288 -6.71 -7.85 0.79
N TYR A 289 -6.80 -8.67 -0.25
CA TYR A 289 -7.17 -8.24 -1.60
C TYR A 289 -8.70 -8.16 -1.69
N TYR A 290 -9.21 -7.10 -2.31
CA TYR A 290 -10.63 -6.94 -2.61
C TYR A 290 -10.84 -6.68 -4.10
N SER A 291 -11.68 -7.48 -4.75
CA SER A 291 -11.92 -7.46 -6.20
C SER A 291 -12.78 -6.28 -6.70
N GLY A 292 -13.28 -5.47 -5.77
CA GLY A 292 -14.09 -4.28 -6.04
C GLY A 292 -14.82 -3.82 -4.78
N ILE A 293 -15.27 -2.57 -4.76
CA ILE A 293 -15.98 -1.99 -3.60
C ILE A 293 -17.48 -2.00 -3.89
N SER A 294 -18.24 -2.71 -3.07
CA SER A 294 -19.70 -2.70 -3.08
C SER A 294 -20.20 -1.61 -2.13
N SER A 295 -21.26 -0.91 -2.56
CA SER A 295 -21.87 0.22 -1.81
C SER A 295 -20.83 1.22 -1.28
N LEU A 296 -20.03 1.81 -2.18
CA LEU A 296 -19.29 3.03 -1.86
C LEU A 296 -20.24 4.06 -1.21
N PRO A 297 -19.85 4.72 -0.11
CA PRO A 297 -20.65 5.79 0.46
C PRO A 297 -20.84 6.88 -0.59
N VAL A 298 -22.07 7.37 -0.74
CA VAL A 298 -22.32 8.51 -1.62
C VAL A 298 -21.65 9.76 -1.04
N SER A 299 -21.28 10.73 -1.86
CA SER A 299 -20.54 11.91 -1.41
C SER A 299 -21.26 12.68 -0.28
N SER A 300 -22.60 12.67 -0.26
CA SER A 300 -23.44 13.24 0.81
C SER A 300 -23.46 12.45 2.13
N GLN A 301 -22.73 11.33 2.24
CA GLN A 301 -22.44 10.60 3.48
C GLN A 301 -21.01 10.84 4.01
N ILE A 302 -20.16 11.50 3.22
CA ILE A 302 -18.74 11.73 3.53
C ILE A 302 -18.52 13.22 3.80
N VAL A 303 -17.80 13.54 4.88
CA VAL A 303 -17.57 14.92 5.30
C VAL A 303 -16.86 15.73 4.21
N SER A 304 -17.33 16.94 3.94
CA SER A 304 -16.73 17.87 2.97
C SER A 304 -15.25 18.09 3.26
N GLY A 305 -14.42 17.94 2.23
CA GLY A 305 -12.95 17.97 2.34
C GLY A 305 -12.28 16.65 2.74
N GLN A 306 -13.04 15.65 3.17
CA GLN A 306 -12.55 14.27 3.33
C GLN A 306 -12.70 13.49 2.02
N THR A 307 -11.97 12.38 1.88
CA THR A 307 -12.11 11.44 0.77
C THR A 307 -12.05 10.02 1.32
N ILE A 308 -13.11 9.24 1.12
CA ILE A 308 -13.18 7.83 1.53
C ILE A 308 -13.22 6.97 0.27
N LEU A 309 -12.23 6.08 0.12
CA LEU A 309 -12.14 5.13 -1.00
C LEU A 309 -12.21 5.79 -2.40
N GLY A 310 -11.68 7.02 -2.52
CA GLY A 310 -11.69 7.82 -3.76
C GLY A 310 -12.94 8.67 -3.98
N VAL A 311 -13.99 8.51 -3.16
CA VAL A 311 -15.17 9.40 -3.20
C VAL A 311 -14.88 10.61 -2.30
N ALA A 312 -14.82 11.79 -2.91
CA ALA A 312 -14.72 13.06 -2.19
C ALA A 312 -16.05 13.41 -1.52
N GLY A 313 -15.98 13.88 -0.28
CA GLY A 313 -17.15 14.24 0.50
C GLY A 313 -17.79 15.56 0.09
N THR A 314 -19.12 15.59 0.17
CA THR A 314 -19.98 16.77 0.01
C THR A 314 -20.97 16.93 1.17
N ALA A 315 -20.97 16.01 2.15
CA ALA A 315 -21.71 16.22 3.39
C ALA A 315 -21.05 17.38 4.14
N ALA A 316 -21.68 18.55 4.14
CA ALA A 316 -21.34 19.55 5.13
C ALA A 316 -21.58 18.92 6.51
N PHE A 317 -20.52 18.71 7.30
CA PHE A 317 -20.72 18.55 8.75
C PHE A 317 -21.33 19.87 9.21
N PRO A 318 -22.60 19.89 9.67
CA PRO A 318 -23.19 21.10 10.17
C PRO A 318 -22.29 21.60 11.29
N ASP A 319 -21.89 22.86 11.23
CA ASP A 319 -21.16 23.46 12.34
C ASP A 319 -22.21 23.82 13.40
N PHE A 320 -22.70 22.79 14.11
CA PHE A 320 -23.85 22.84 15.03
C PHE A 320 -23.68 23.88 16.16
N VAL A 321 -22.49 24.44 16.33
CA VAL A 321 -22.20 25.51 17.27
C VAL A 321 -22.26 26.84 16.55
N TRP A 322 -23.37 27.56 16.72
CA TRP A 322 -23.48 28.96 16.32
C TRP A 322 -22.49 29.84 17.09
N SER A 323 -22.08 30.94 16.46
CA SER A 323 -21.32 32.01 17.09
C SER A 323 -22.10 32.57 18.29
N ASN A 324 -21.43 32.58 19.46
CA ASN A 324 -21.96 33.18 20.68
C ASN A 324 -21.63 34.67 20.82
N ALA A 325 -20.95 35.27 19.84
CA ALA A 325 -20.76 36.70 19.80
C ALA A 325 -22.13 37.41 19.62
N TYR A 326 -22.35 38.50 20.34
CA TYR A 326 -23.60 39.24 20.26
C TYR A 326 -23.81 39.84 18.87
N ARG A 327 -25.02 39.72 18.34
CA ARG A 327 -25.48 40.28 17.07
C ARG A 327 -26.76 41.11 17.26
N THR A 328 -27.23 41.77 16.21
CA THR A 328 -28.57 42.36 16.17
C THR A 328 -29.62 41.24 16.06
N LYS A 329 -30.73 41.34 16.81
CA LYS A 329 -31.84 40.37 16.74
C LYS A 329 -32.38 40.25 15.32
N GLY A 330 -32.63 39.03 14.87
CA GLY A 330 -33.09 38.73 13.51
C GLY A 330 -32.04 38.89 12.41
N ALA A 331 -30.81 39.30 12.73
CA ALA A 331 -29.70 39.27 11.78
C ALA A 331 -29.17 37.83 11.60
N LEU A 332 -28.64 37.53 10.41
CA LEU A 332 -28.12 36.20 10.05
C LEU A 332 -27.15 35.66 11.11
N ARG A 333 -27.32 34.39 11.49
CA ARG A 333 -26.39 33.67 12.37
C ARG A 333 -25.17 33.22 11.58
N LEU A 334 -23.99 33.49 12.13
CA LEU A 334 -22.74 32.80 11.78
C LEU A 334 -22.59 31.53 12.62
N THR A 335 -22.02 30.50 12.04
CA THR A 335 -21.42 29.38 12.76
C THR A 335 -20.09 29.77 13.41
N LEU A 336 -19.61 29.00 14.39
CA LEU A 336 -18.32 29.25 15.04
C LEU A 336 -17.15 29.13 14.06
N ARG A 337 -17.25 28.22 13.07
CA ARG A 337 -16.29 28.09 11.96
C ARG A 337 -16.28 29.32 11.06
N GLU A 338 -17.43 29.94 10.80
CA GLU A 338 -17.50 31.20 10.05
C GLU A 338 -16.98 32.38 10.87
N GLU A 339 -17.23 32.43 12.18
CA GLU A 339 -16.61 33.42 13.08
C GLU A 339 -15.07 33.33 13.05
N LEU A 340 -14.51 32.11 13.06
CA LEU A 340 -13.06 31.88 12.97
C LEU A 340 -12.48 32.14 11.56
N ALA A 341 -13.27 31.97 10.50
CA ALA A 341 -12.83 32.20 9.12
C ALA A 341 -12.88 33.69 8.70
N ASN A 342 -13.75 34.49 9.32
CA ASN A 342 -13.88 35.92 9.04
C ASN A 342 -12.92 36.73 9.93
N SER A 343 -11.88 37.32 9.33
CA SER A 343 -10.91 38.17 10.06
C SER A 343 -11.55 39.38 10.75
N TRP A 344 -12.71 39.83 10.24
CA TRP A 344 -13.69 40.66 10.95
C TRP A 344 -15.10 40.15 10.60
N PRO A 345 -15.99 39.89 11.58
CA PRO A 345 -17.37 39.50 11.29
C PRO A 345 -18.15 40.70 10.72
N PRO A 346 -19.28 40.45 10.01
CA PRO A 346 -20.12 41.53 9.49
C PRO A 346 -20.61 42.47 10.60
N ALA A 347 -20.77 43.77 10.32
CA ALA A 347 -21.06 44.81 11.32
C ALA A 347 -22.39 44.66 12.11
N ILE A 348 -23.20 43.64 11.81
CA ILE A 348 -24.32 43.16 12.62
C ILE A 348 -23.86 42.41 13.90
N TYR A 349 -22.62 41.93 13.94
CA TYR A 349 -21.96 41.27 15.07
C TYR A 349 -21.08 42.25 15.86
N ARG A 350 -20.93 41.99 17.17
CA ARG A 350 -20.41 42.94 18.16
C ARG A 350 -19.45 42.25 19.14
N PHE A 351 -18.16 42.24 18.80
CA PHE A 351 -17.07 41.82 19.71
C PHE A 351 -16.92 42.77 20.92
N VAL A 352 -17.32 44.03 20.79
CA VAL A 352 -17.50 44.96 21.91
C VAL A 352 -19.01 45.03 22.23
N PRO A 353 -19.47 44.48 23.37
CA PRO A 353 -20.89 44.49 23.72
C PRO A 353 -21.46 45.90 23.82
N GLN A 354 -22.69 46.10 23.30
CA GLN A 354 -23.46 47.32 23.51
C GLN A 354 -24.41 47.12 24.69
N VAL A 355 -24.18 47.87 25.78
CA VAL A 355 -24.90 47.76 27.08
C VAL A 355 -26.43 47.76 26.96
N SER A 356 -27.00 48.36 25.90
CA SER A 356 -28.45 48.46 25.67
C SER A 356 -29.08 47.32 24.85
N SER A 357 -28.32 46.32 24.38
CA SER A 357 -28.87 45.21 23.57
C SER A 357 -27.97 43.97 23.39
N SER A 358 -26.72 44.02 23.87
CA SER A 358 -25.81 42.87 24.03
C SER A 358 -25.93 42.32 25.46
N ASP A 359 -27.17 42.05 25.87
CA ASP A 359 -27.52 41.46 27.17
C ASP A 359 -27.97 40.01 27.02
N GLU A 360 -27.97 39.28 28.13
CA GLU A 360 -28.35 37.87 28.25
C GLU A 360 -29.88 37.62 28.22
N GLY A 361 -30.68 38.63 27.90
CA GLY A 361 -32.14 38.56 27.83
C GLY A 361 -32.81 38.47 29.19
N ASN A 362 -33.38 39.58 29.65
CA ASN A 362 -34.42 39.59 30.68
C ASN A 362 -35.79 39.96 30.08
N SER A 363 -36.88 39.78 30.84
CA SER A 363 -38.26 39.98 30.37
C SER A 363 -38.63 41.43 30.03
N ALA A 364 -37.76 42.40 30.32
CA ALA A 364 -37.92 43.80 29.93
C ALA A 364 -36.96 44.24 28.81
N SER A 365 -35.98 43.42 28.39
CA SER A 365 -35.09 43.76 27.29
C SER A 365 -35.77 43.53 25.93
N THR A 366 -35.46 44.40 24.97
CA THR A 366 -35.84 44.25 23.56
C THR A 366 -34.82 43.43 22.77
N SER A 367 -33.69 43.05 23.38
CA SER A 367 -32.60 42.27 22.78
C SER A 367 -33.07 40.92 22.24
N ILE A 368 -33.97 40.24 22.97
CA ILE A 368 -34.49 38.90 22.67
C ILE A 368 -36.03 38.97 22.58
N THR A 369 -36.67 38.04 21.88
CA THR A 369 -38.13 37.83 21.90
C THR A 369 -38.39 36.47 22.56
N PHE A 370 -39.15 36.43 23.66
CA PHE A 370 -39.55 35.18 24.30
C PHE A 370 -40.52 34.39 23.41
N ALA A 371 -40.50 33.06 23.49
CA ALA A 371 -41.43 32.23 22.74
C ALA A 371 -42.88 32.51 23.16
N PRO A 372 -43.80 32.79 22.22
CA PRO A 372 -45.20 32.99 22.53
C PRO A 372 -45.79 31.67 23.07
N ARG A 373 -46.67 31.74 24.06
CA ARG A 373 -47.27 30.51 24.59
C ARG A 373 -48.22 29.90 23.54
N PRO A 374 -48.11 28.58 23.27
CA PRO A 374 -49.11 27.87 22.47
C PRO A 374 -50.49 27.90 23.16
N GLY A 375 -51.56 27.86 22.37
CA GLY A 375 -52.94 27.89 22.87
C GLY A 375 -53.60 26.50 22.85
N SER A 376 -53.42 25.78 21.76
CA SER A 376 -54.10 24.51 21.45
C SER A 376 -53.36 23.31 22.06
N VAL A 377 -54.11 22.40 22.69
CA VAL A 377 -53.63 21.05 23.05
C VAL A 377 -53.14 20.33 21.80
N CYS A 378 -51.95 19.70 21.86
CA CYS A 378 -51.31 19.09 20.70
C CYS A 378 -50.25 18.05 21.09
N GLY A 379 -49.90 17.18 20.15
CA GLY A 379 -48.81 16.21 20.28
C GLY A 379 -49.08 15.12 21.32
N ILE A 380 -50.34 14.73 21.52
CA ILE A 380 -50.75 13.82 22.61
C ILE A 380 -50.86 12.35 22.17
N THR A 381 -51.34 12.09 20.95
CA THR A 381 -51.72 10.73 20.49
C THR A 381 -50.83 10.19 19.38
N GLN A 382 -49.95 11.02 18.80
CA GLN A 382 -49.14 10.65 17.66
C GLN A 382 -47.97 9.75 18.09
N PRO A 383 -47.68 8.65 17.35
CA PRO A 383 -46.77 7.61 17.82
C PRO A 383 -45.27 7.94 17.68
N THR A 384 -44.88 9.03 17.00
CA THR A 384 -43.47 9.47 16.94
C THR A 384 -43.32 10.93 17.35
N VAL A 385 -42.12 11.31 17.83
CA VAL A 385 -41.81 12.70 18.22
C VAL A 385 -41.98 13.68 17.06
N GLU A 386 -41.55 13.32 15.85
CA GLU A 386 -41.74 14.19 14.67
C GLU A 386 -43.21 14.39 14.31
N GLN A 387 -44.05 13.36 14.49
CA GLN A 387 -45.49 13.48 14.26
C GLN A 387 -46.18 14.31 15.35
N ARG A 388 -45.70 14.25 16.60
CA ARG A 388 -46.17 15.12 17.70
C ARG A 388 -45.78 16.58 17.46
N ILE A 389 -44.55 16.84 17.01
CA ILE A 389 -44.08 18.16 16.54
C ILE A 389 -44.92 18.67 15.37
N SER A 390 -45.21 17.82 14.37
CA SER A 390 -46.02 18.18 13.21
C SER A 390 -47.46 18.53 13.59
N ASP A 391 -48.06 17.77 14.51
CA ASP A 391 -49.38 18.07 15.07
C ASP A 391 -49.37 19.42 15.81
N CYS A 392 -48.41 19.65 16.70
CA CYS A 392 -48.24 20.92 17.38
C CYS A 392 -48.03 22.11 16.43
N ALA A 393 -47.22 21.94 15.37
CA ALA A 393 -47.06 22.94 14.32
C ALA A 393 -48.36 23.23 13.56
N SER A 394 -49.20 22.22 13.33
CA SER A 394 -50.51 22.42 12.67
C SER A 394 -51.54 23.12 13.57
N LEU A 395 -51.55 22.83 14.87
CA LEU A 395 -52.55 23.32 15.83
C LEU A 395 -52.16 24.64 16.53
N ASN A 396 -50.88 25.02 16.52
CA ASN A 396 -50.38 26.26 17.13
C ASN A 396 -49.59 27.17 16.16
N GLY A 397 -49.31 26.72 14.94
CA GLY A 397 -48.63 27.50 13.91
C GLY A 397 -47.26 28.01 14.35
N ALA A 398 -47.06 29.33 14.25
CA ALA A 398 -45.84 29.98 14.72
C ALA A 398 -45.54 29.73 16.21
N ASN A 399 -46.57 29.58 17.05
CA ASN A 399 -46.38 29.37 18.50
C ASN A 399 -45.88 27.95 18.86
N ALA A 400 -45.73 27.06 17.88
CA ALA A 400 -45.07 25.77 18.04
C ALA A 400 -43.56 25.80 17.77
N ASN A 401 -42.99 26.94 17.36
CA ASN A 401 -41.58 27.05 16.98
C ASN A 401 -40.97 28.32 17.59
N TRP A 402 -39.74 28.23 18.07
CA TRP A 402 -38.94 29.39 18.43
C TRP A 402 -37.57 29.28 17.77
N ASP A 403 -37.33 30.09 16.75
CA ASP A 403 -36.00 30.20 16.11
C ASP A 403 -35.17 31.26 16.82
N GLY A 404 -34.11 30.86 17.50
CA GLY A 404 -33.11 31.76 18.07
C GLY A 404 -32.39 32.64 17.02
N GLY A 405 -32.38 32.25 15.74
CA GLY A 405 -31.94 33.13 14.65
C GLY A 405 -32.79 34.39 14.54
N THR A 406 -34.10 34.23 14.44
CA THR A 406 -35.08 35.31 14.34
C THR A 406 -35.26 36.06 15.67
N ASN A 407 -35.27 35.33 16.80
CA ASN A 407 -35.72 35.84 18.09
C ASN A 407 -34.61 36.13 19.11
N GLY A 408 -33.43 35.52 18.97
CA GLY A 408 -32.28 35.71 19.84
C GLY A 408 -31.29 36.75 19.31
N ASN A 409 -30.28 37.08 20.14
CA ASN A 409 -29.24 38.06 19.87
C ASN A 409 -27.81 37.46 19.86
N ALA A 410 -27.65 36.14 19.97
CA ALA A 410 -26.37 35.43 19.99
C ALA A 410 -26.52 34.05 19.33
N GLY A 411 -25.91 33.01 19.89
CA GLY A 411 -25.88 31.64 19.36
C GLY A 411 -27.10 30.76 19.62
N GLN A 412 -28.21 31.34 20.11
CA GLN A 412 -29.43 30.59 20.42
C GLN A 412 -30.01 29.89 19.17
N ASP A 413 -30.68 28.76 19.34
CA ASP A 413 -31.09 27.87 18.24
C ASP A 413 -32.60 27.66 18.10
N LEU A 414 -33.00 26.76 17.20
CA LEU A 414 -34.38 26.39 16.93
C LEU A 414 -34.90 25.40 17.97
N TRP A 415 -36.01 25.76 18.60
CA TRP A 415 -36.77 24.88 19.48
C TRP A 415 -38.16 24.62 18.89
N LYS A 416 -38.65 23.39 19.06
CA LYS A 416 -39.97 22.96 18.57
C LYS A 416 -40.84 22.41 19.70
N LEU A 417 -42.10 22.82 19.74
CA LEU A 417 -43.09 22.30 20.65
C LEU A 417 -43.43 20.86 20.26
N VAL A 418 -43.17 19.92 21.16
CA VAL A 418 -43.44 18.50 20.97
C VAL A 418 -44.83 18.15 21.49
N THR A 419 -45.22 18.68 22.65
CA THR A 419 -46.55 18.44 23.23
C THR A 419 -47.07 19.68 23.95
N ARG A 420 -48.37 19.94 23.87
CA ARG A 420 -49.11 20.77 24.84
C ARG A 420 -50.27 19.97 25.42
N THR A 421 -50.34 19.83 26.73
CA THR A 421 -51.47 19.15 27.41
C THR A 421 -52.63 20.10 27.73
N ALA A 422 -53.76 19.54 28.15
CA ALA A 422 -54.91 20.31 28.64
C ALA A 422 -54.57 21.21 29.85
N ASP A 423 -53.68 20.76 30.74
CA ASP A 423 -53.19 21.52 31.90
C ASP A 423 -52.14 22.58 31.54
N ALA A 424 -52.12 23.01 30.27
CA ALA A 424 -51.17 23.96 29.69
C ALA A 424 -49.67 23.56 29.84
N LYS A 425 -49.38 22.27 30.07
CA LYS A 425 -48.00 21.79 30.21
C LYS A 425 -47.34 21.59 28.85
N GLU A 426 -46.07 21.96 28.76
CA GLU A 426 -45.33 22.04 27.49
C GLU A 426 -44.07 21.16 27.53
N VAL A 427 -43.89 20.32 26.50
CA VAL A 427 -42.60 19.68 26.20
C VAL A 427 -42.07 20.29 24.91
N TRP A 428 -40.83 20.75 24.94
CA TRP A 428 -40.13 21.29 23.77
C TRP A 428 -38.90 20.44 23.45
N ARG A 429 -38.54 20.34 22.18
CA ARG A 429 -37.25 19.80 21.74
C ARG A 429 -36.33 20.96 21.36
N ASP A 430 -35.09 20.87 21.83
CA ASP A 430 -33.98 21.61 21.22
C ASP A 430 -33.53 20.85 19.96
N GLU A 431 -33.59 21.46 18.78
CA GLU A 431 -33.23 20.81 17.53
C GLU A 431 -31.72 20.58 17.38
N LYS A 432 -30.88 21.23 18.20
CA LYS A 432 -29.42 21.12 18.14
C LYS A 432 -28.88 19.89 18.83
N THR A 433 -29.33 19.62 20.06
CA THR A 433 -29.00 18.38 20.79
C THR A 433 -30.00 17.24 20.51
N GLY A 434 -31.17 17.56 19.95
CA GLY A 434 -32.28 16.61 19.80
C GLY A 434 -32.99 16.28 21.11
N LEU A 435 -32.59 16.90 22.24
CA LEU A 435 -33.09 16.57 23.57
C LEU A 435 -34.46 17.18 23.84
N LEU A 436 -35.31 16.37 24.45
CA LEU A 436 -36.65 16.73 24.91
C LEU A 436 -36.52 17.36 26.30
N TRP A 437 -37.10 18.55 26.50
CA TRP A 437 -37.16 19.25 27.77
C TRP A 437 -38.59 19.32 28.26
N SER A 438 -38.84 18.75 29.43
CA SER A 438 -40.17 18.72 30.05
C SER A 438 -40.59 20.12 30.54
N ASP A 439 -41.88 20.27 30.90
CA ASP A 439 -42.29 21.38 31.76
C ASP A 439 -41.70 21.20 33.18
N TYR A 440 -41.84 22.20 34.05
CA TYR A 440 -41.44 22.06 35.45
C TYR A 440 -42.30 21.02 36.17
N LEU A 441 -41.66 20.26 37.06
CA LEU A 441 -42.27 19.34 38.00
C LEU A 441 -42.11 19.90 39.42
N GLY A 442 -43.14 19.68 40.23
CA GLY A 442 -43.26 20.20 41.59
C GLY A 442 -43.96 21.55 41.65
N THR A 443 -44.99 21.65 42.50
CA THR A 443 -45.66 22.91 42.84
C THR A 443 -44.95 23.57 44.03
N PRO A 444 -45.27 24.82 44.43
CA PRO A 444 -44.78 25.39 45.68
C PRO A 444 -45.07 24.56 46.94
N SER A 445 -46.02 23.62 46.89
CA SER A 445 -46.32 22.66 47.96
C SER A 445 -45.87 21.21 47.68
N THR A 446 -45.31 20.93 46.50
CA THR A 446 -44.80 19.60 46.10
C THR A 446 -43.41 19.68 45.46
N VAL A 447 -42.55 20.52 46.02
CA VAL A 447 -41.12 20.60 45.67
C VAL A 447 -40.37 19.33 46.06
N PHE A 448 -39.27 19.02 45.36
CA PHE A 448 -38.48 17.81 45.57
C PHE A 448 -37.10 18.13 46.16
N ASN A 449 -36.61 17.28 47.07
CA ASN A 449 -35.21 17.30 47.47
C ASN A 449 -34.35 16.68 46.36
N TRP A 450 -33.03 16.89 46.41
CA TRP A 450 -32.15 16.43 45.32
C TRP A 450 -32.17 14.91 45.17
N CYS A 451 -32.21 14.16 46.27
CA CYS A 451 -32.23 12.71 46.25
C CYS A 451 -33.47 12.19 45.50
N LYS A 452 -34.68 12.68 45.84
CA LYS A 452 -35.92 12.35 45.11
C LYS A 452 -35.93 12.83 43.64
N ALA A 453 -35.16 13.87 43.32
CA ALA A 453 -34.99 14.33 41.94
C ALA A 453 -34.08 13.37 41.13
N SER A 454 -32.93 12.99 41.68
CA SER A 454 -31.94 12.12 41.02
C SER A 454 -32.29 10.64 41.08
N GLY A 455 -33.02 10.21 42.12
CA GLY A 455 -33.22 8.82 42.49
C GLY A 455 -32.12 8.20 43.37
N SER A 456 -31.17 9.01 43.86
CA SER A 456 -30.01 8.53 44.62
C SER A 456 -30.41 8.03 46.00
N SER A 457 -30.27 6.73 46.24
CA SER A 457 -30.59 6.08 47.53
C SER A 457 -29.56 5.03 47.90
N ASN A 458 -29.44 4.72 49.19
CA ASN A 458 -28.57 3.66 49.72
C ASN A 458 -29.22 2.27 49.74
N ARG A 459 -30.38 2.09 49.10
CA ARG A 459 -31.18 0.87 49.23
C ARG A 459 -30.44 -0.35 48.67
N SER A 460 -29.92 -1.19 49.56
CA SER A 460 -29.35 -2.50 49.23
C SER A 460 -30.27 -3.30 48.28
N GLY A 461 -29.69 -3.81 47.19
CA GLY A 461 -30.40 -4.51 46.12
C GLY A 461 -30.92 -3.61 44.98
N SER A 462 -30.87 -2.27 45.10
CA SER A 462 -31.01 -1.38 43.94
C SER A 462 -29.72 -1.43 43.09
N PRO A 463 -29.80 -1.58 41.76
CA PRO A 463 -28.63 -1.44 40.88
C PRO A 463 -28.11 0.01 40.79
N TYR A 464 -28.84 0.95 41.40
CA TYR A 464 -28.49 2.37 41.52
C TYR A 464 -28.24 2.77 42.99
N ALA A 465 -27.87 1.80 43.83
CA ALA A 465 -27.50 2.06 45.23
C ALA A 465 -26.12 2.75 45.30
N GLU A 466 -26.05 3.91 45.93
CA GLU A 466 -24.80 4.58 46.31
C GLU A 466 -24.87 4.90 47.81
N ASP A 467 -23.79 4.56 48.53
CA ASP A 467 -23.57 4.90 49.94
C ASP A 467 -23.23 6.40 50.00
N ASP A 468 -24.11 7.23 50.58
CA ASP A 468 -23.90 8.69 50.59
C ASP A 468 -22.84 9.08 51.63
N PRO A 469 -21.65 9.59 51.24
CA PRO A 469 -20.57 9.88 52.20
C PRO A 469 -20.85 11.05 53.16
N VAL A 470 -22.09 11.54 53.21
CA VAL A 470 -22.58 12.59 54.12
C VAL A 470 -23.99 12.27 54.66
N ASP A 471 -24.47 11.02 54.55
CA ASP A 471 -25.75 10.50 55.08
C ASP A 471 -27.04 11.27 54.65
N ILE A 472 -27.01 12.11 53.61
CA ILE A 472 -28.15 12.98 53.28
C ILE A 472 -29.26 12.19 52.61
N CYS A 473 -28.97 11.42 51.55
CA CYS A 473 -30.00 10.61 50.91
C CYS A 473 -30.43 9.41 51.75
N ASP A 474 -29.52 8.93 52.61
CA ASP A 474 -29.66 7.81 53.54
C ASP A 474 -30.62 8.11 54.70
N ALA A 475 -30.88 9.38 54.99
CA ALA A 475 -31.81 9.79 56.03
C ALA A 475 -33.29 9.62 55.61
N VAL A 476 -34.11 9.10 56.53
CA VAL A 476 -35.55 8.86 56.31
C VAL A 476 -36.33 10.14 55.95
N ALA A 477 -35.87 11.30 56.44
CA ALA A 477 -36.46 12.59 56.12
C ALA A 477 -36.27 13.01 54.64
N TYR A 478 -35.31 12.41 53.93
CA TYR A 478 -34.93 12.83 52.58
C TYR A 478 -35.11 11.72 51.53
N GLN A 479 -34.52 10.53 51.69
CA GLN A 479 -34.84 9.39 50.80
C GLN A 479 -34.61 7.95 51.31
N ASN A 480 -34.65 7.67 52.62
CA ASN A 480 -34.74 6.28 53.09
C ASN A 480 -36.16 5.70 52.88
N GLN A 481 -36.53 5.47 51.62
CA GLN A 481 -37.75 4.77 51.21
C GLN A 481 -37.40 3.33 50.82
N THR A 482 -38.28 2.39 51.17
CA THR A 482 -38.10 0.95 50.87
C THR A 482 -38.14 0.62 49.38
N THR A 483 -38.48 1.57 48.51
CA THR A 483 -38.18 1.55 47.07
C THR A 483 -37.73 2.95 46.63
N PRO A 484 -36.71 3.09 45.75
CA PRO A 484 -36.29 4.39 45.25
C PRO A 484 -37.37 5.07 44.42
N GLU A 485 -37.40 6.40 44.46
CA GLU A 485 -38.27 7.26 43.66
C GLU A 485 -37.39 8.22 42.84
N SER A 486 -37.62 8.34 41.53
CA SER A 486 -37.13 9.48 40.75
C SER A 486 -38.31 10.05 39.98
N GLU A 487 -38.50 11.35 40.12
CA GLU A 487 -39.49 12.10 39.33
C GLU A 487 -39.07 12.22 37.86
N CYS A 488 -37.77 12.08 37.57
CA CYS A 488 -37.24 12.13 36.21
C CYS A 488 -36.92 10.78 35.60
N PHE A 489 -36.19 9.88 36.28
CA PHE A 489 -35.75 8.60 35.71
C PHE A 489 -36.83 7.50 35.78
N GLU A 490 -36.86 6.61 34.79
CA GLU A 490 -37.90 5.57 34.64
C GLU A 490 -37.29 4.17 34.43
N ASP A 491 -37.45 3.33 35.46
CA ASP A 491 -36.97 1.95 35.48
C ASP A 491 -38.10 0.98 35.92
N PRO A 492 -38.25 -0.20 35.27
CA PRO A 492 -39.34 -1.15 35.60
C PRO A 492 -39.33 -1.71 37.03
N THR A 493 -38.24 -1.55 37.79
CA THR A 493 -38.10 -2.06 39.16
C THR A 493 -38.37 -1.01 40.25
N TRP A 494 -38.60 0.24 39.85
CA TRP A 494 -38.85 1.37 40.76
C TRP A 494 -40.34 1.57 41.01
N LEU A 495 -40.69 2.20 42.13
CA LEU A 495 -42.05 2.64 42.36
C LEU A 495 -42.32 3.88 41.51
N THR A 496 -43.16 3.74 40.48
CA THR A 496 -43.89 4.86 39.87
C THR A 496 -45.04 5.29 40.79
N THR A 497 -44.73 5.59 42.06
CA THR A 497 -45.70 6.01 43.11
C THR A 497 -46.47 7.24 42.69
N ASN A 498 -45.81 8.17 42.02
CA ASN A 498 -46.48 9.15 41.18
C ASN A 498 -46.98 8.48 39.90
N ALA A 499 -48.24 8.05 39.90
CA ALA A 499 -48.99 7.65 38.70
C ALA A 499 -49.11 8.80 37.66
N ALA A 500 -48.67 10.00 38.03
CA ALA A 500 -48.33 11.07 37.12
C ALA A 500 -47.13 10.70 36.24
N TYR A 501 -47.37 9.92 35.19
CA TYR A 501 -46.71 10.11 33.90
C TYR A 501 -47.03 11.54 33.42
N THR A 502 -46.31 12.51 34.00
CA THR A 502 -46.84 13.86 34.21
C THR A 502 -47.28 14.52 32.91
N ALA A 503 -48.30 15.37 33.02
CA ALA A 503 -48.58 16.37 32.00
C ALA A 503 -47.31 17.19 31.66
N SER A 504 -46.44 17.47 32.64
CA SER A 504 -45.12 18.08 32.43
C SER A 504 -44.18 17.28 31.51
N LYS A 505 -44.24 15.94 31.50
CA LYS A 505 -43.53 15.06 30.55
C LYS A 505 -44.33 14.83 29.24
N GLY A 506 -45.44 15.55 29.02
CA GLY A 506 -46.25 15.44 27.80
C GLY A 506 -46.98 14.10 27.63
N GLY A 507 -47.13 13.34 28.72
CA GLY A 507 -47.59 11.95 28.67
C GLY A 507 -46.62 10.99 27.97
N MET A 508 -45.34 11.37 27.83
CA MET A 508 -44.28 10.53 27.27
C MET A 508 -43.42 9.95 28.39
N GLY A 509 -42.96 8.72 28.22
CA GLY A 509 -42.11 7.97 29.14
C GLY A 509 -41.64 6.66 28.49
N ARG A 510 -40.95 5.81 29.24
CA ARG A 510 -40.27 4.62 28.68
C ARG A 510 -41.24 3.57 28.13
N ALA A 511 -42.47 3.52 28.65
CA ALA A 511 -43.53 2.60 28.25
C ALA A 511 -44.62 3.22 27.34
N SER A 512 -44.49 4.49 26.94
CA SER A 512 -45.45 5.16 26.05
C SER A 512 -45.11 5.00 24.56
N THR A 513 -45.96 5.56 23.70
CA THR A 513 -45.72 5.69 22.25
C THR A 513 -45.78 7.18 21.85
N PRO A 514 -44.65 7.80 21.43
CA PRO A 514 -43.29 7.26 21.37
C PRO A 514 -42.76 6.91 22.77
N SER A 515 -41.75 6.05 22.81
CA SER A 515 -40.99 5.79 24.03
C SER A 515 -39.97 6.91 24.23
N VAL A 516 -39.87 7.44 25.45
CA VAL A 516 -38.91 8.47 25.83
C VAL A 516 -38.22 8.09 27.13
N VAL A 517 -36.89 8.06 27.15
CA VAL A 517 -36.12 7.88 28.38
C VAL A 517 -35.72 9.25 28.92
N TRP A 518 -36.29 9.57 30.08
CA TRP A 518 -36.06 10.79 30.85
C TRP A 518 -34.96 10.60 31.91
N ARG A 519 -34.30 11.69 32.27
CA ARG A 519 -33.32 11.79 33.38
C ARG A 519 -33.31 13.21 33.96
N LEU A 520 -32.75 13.36 35.16
CA LEU A 520 -32.43 14.69 35.68
C LEU A 520 -31.27 15.29 34.84
N PRO A 521 -31.34 16.55 34.36
CA PRO A 521 -30.28 17.15 33.56
C PRO A 521 -29.06 17.45 34.44
N THR A 522 -27.86 17.27 33.90
CA THR A 522 -26.62 17.72 34.54
C THR A 522 -26.48 19.24 34.43
N ILE A 523 -25.51 19.80 35.17
CA ILE A 523 -25.15 21.22 35.04
C ILE A 523 -24.63 21.57 33.63
N TYR A 524 -24.24 20.58 32.82
CA TYR A 524 -23.77 20.79 31.45
C TYR A 524 -24.92 20.74 30.43
N ASP A 525 -25.94 19.90 30.66
CA ASP A 525 -27.16 19.92 29.84
C ASP A 525 -27.85 21.29 29.93
N TYR A 526 -27.96 21.85 31.14
CA TYR A 526 -28.51 23.20 31.34
C TYR A 526 -27.64 24.29 30.70
N LYS A 527 -26.30 24.19 30.73
CA LYS A 527 -25.41 25.15 30.05
C LYS A 527 -25.59 25.13 28.54
N GLN A 528 -25.67 23.95 27.95
CA GLN A 528 -25.88 23.82 26.52
C GLN A 528 -27.25 24.39 26.14
N ALA A 529 -28.30 24.00 26.86
CA ALA A 529 -29.64 24.52 26.63
C ALA A 529 -29.79 26.03 26.89
N ASP A 530 -29.02 26.62 27.82
CA ASP A 530 -29.00 28.08 28.04
C ASP A 530 -28.36 28.84 26.88
N ILE A 531 -27.22 28.35 26.38
CA ILE A 531 -26.61 28.82 25.13
C ILE A 531 -27.63 28.73 23.97
N ASP A 532 -28.42 27.66 23.93
CA ASP A 532 -29.37 27.38 22.86
C ASP A 532 -30.72 28.10 23.05
N GLY A 533 -30.98 28.71 24.20
CA GLY A 533 -32.11 29.63 24.44
C GLY A 533 -33.22 29.18 25.42
N ILE A 534 -33.00 28.13 26.23
CA ILE A 534 -34.01 27.51 27.11
C ILE A 534 -34.83 28.49 27.96
N ARG A 535 -34.21 29.57 28.47
CA ARG A 535 -34.84 30.60 29.31
C ARG A 535 -35.93 31.39 28.59
N PHE A 536 -35.83 31.50 27.27
CA PHE A 536 -36.78 32.24 26.42
C PHE A 536 -37.88 31.34 25.88
N VAL A 537 -37.63 30.02 25.82
CA VAL A 537 -38.52 29.02 25.24
C VAL A 537 -39.42 28.37 26.28
N LEU A 538 -38.87 27.87 27.38
CA LEU A 538 -39.66 27.09 28.34
C LEU A 538 -40.48 27.98 29.28
N PRO A 539 -41.68 27.53 29.71
CA PRO A 539 -42.47 28.28 30.68
C PRO A 539 -41.94 28.08 32.11
N ASN A 540 -42.32 28.98 33.02
CA ASN A 540 -42.01 28.93 34.46
C ASN A 540 -40.51 28.95 34.79
N MET A 541 -39.69 29.63 34.00
CA MET A 541 -38.24 29.67 34.19
C MET A 541 -37.77 30.56 35.36
N HIS A 542 -38.66 31.29 36.04
CA HIS A 542 -38.33 32.13 37.21
C HIS A 542 -37.99 31.35 38.50
N TYR A 543 -37.64 30.07 38.41
CA TYR A 543 -37.28 29.21 39.53
C TYR A 543 -35.82 28.72 39.45
N ASN A 544 -35.30 28.26 40.58
CA ASN A 544 -34.08 27.46 40.65
C ASN A 544 -34.44 25.99 40.44
N PHE A 545 -33.77 25.32 39.51
CA PHE A 545 -33.99 23.91 39.20
C PHE A 545 -32.84 23.03 39.70
N TRP A 546 -33.14 21.84 40.24
CA TRP A 546 -32.11 20.84 40.52
C TRP A 546 -31.40 20.35 39.25
N THR A 547 -30.12 20.03 39.39
CA THR A 547 -29.34 19.29 38.39
C THR A 547 -28.80 17.99 38.97
N ALA A 548 -28.50 17.00 38.13
CA ALA A 548 -27.89 15.72 38.53
C ALA A 548 -26.43 15.85 39.03
N THR A 549 -25.84 17.04 39.03
CA THR A 549 -24.42 17.22 39.34
C THR A 549 -24.21 17.56 40.82
N VAL A 550 -23.69 16.61 41.59
CA VAL A 550 -23.21 16.84 42.96
C VAL A 550 -22.00 17.80 42.96
N ARG A 551 -21.89 18.69 43.96
CA ARG A 551 -20.77 19.61 44.08
C ARG A 551 -19.53 18.89 44.60
N ALA A 552 -18.54 18.68 43.73
CA ALA A 552 -17.32 17.92 44.05
C ALA A 552 -16.58 18.42 45.32
N SER A 553 -16.50 19.74 45.54
CA SER A 553 -15.82 20.33 46.71
C SER A 553 -16.64 20.30 48.02
N ALA A 554 -17.89 19.85 47.97
CA ALA A 554 -18.82 19.86 49.10
C ALA A 554 -19.96 18.88 48.80
N ARG A 555 -19.72 17.57 48.99
CA ARG A 555 -20.65 16.49 48.63
C ARG A 555 -22.03 16.61 49.29
N ALA A 556 -22.16 17.36 50.38
CA ALA A 556 -23.46 17.72 50.97
C ALA A 556 -24.38 18.49 50.01
N ASN A 557 -23.82 19.15 49.00
CA ASN A 557 -24.53 20.04 48.08
C ASN A 557 -24.57 19.48 46.66
N ALA A 558 -25.61 19.84 45.91
CA ALA A 558 -25.67 19.69 44.46
C ALA A 558 -25.82 21.05 43.78
N TRP A 559 -25.51 21.11 42.49
CA TRP A 559 -25.68 22.32 41.69
C TRP A 559 -27.15 22.51 41.28
N THR A 560 -27.59 23.76 41.28
CA THR A 560 -28.87 24.24 40.75
C THR A 560 -28.64 25.21 39.61
N PHE A 561 -29.60 25.29 38.69
CA PHE A 561 -29.64 26.25 37.60
C PHE A 561 -30.70 27.32 37.90
N ILE A 562 -30.33 28.60 37.88
CA ILE A 562 -31.30 29.71 37.98
C ILE A 562 -31.91 29.92 36.58
N GLY A 563 -33.15 29.49 36.38
CA GLY A 563 -33.79 29.63 35.06
C GLY A 563 -34.06 31.07 34.65
N GLN A 564 -33.98 32.05 35.56
CA GLN A 564 -34.14 33.47 35.22
C GLN A 564 -32.88 34.05 34.58
N THR A 565 -31.70 33.77 35.15
CA THR A 565 -30.42 34.43 34.80
C THR A 565 -29.44 33.53 34.06
N GLY A 566 -29.64 32.21 34.04
CA GLY A 566 -28.69 31.23 33.49
C GLY A 566 -27.58 30.84 34.47
N GLU A 567 -27.56 31.46 35.66
CA GLU A 567 -26.52 31.28 36.67
C GLU A 567 -26.56 29.91 37.33
N GLN A 568 -25.44 29.53 37.94
CA GLN A 568 -25.27 28.28 38.66
C GLN A 568 -25.14 28.56 40.15
N MET A 569 -26.05 28.03 40.95
CA MET A 569 -25.93 28.02 42.41
C MET A 569 -25.70 26.60 42.92
N ASN A 570 -25.46 26.45 44.22
CA ASN A 570 -25.44 25.14 44.87
C ASN A 570 -26.16 25.24 46.21
N ALA A 571 -26.87 24.17 46.56
CA ALA A 571 -27.62 24.06 47.81
C ALA A 571 -27.46 22.65 48.39
N THR A 572 -27.70 22.51 49.69
CA THR A 572 -27.68 21.22 50.38
C THR A 572 -28.69 20.27 49.73
N ARG A 573 -28.34 18.99 49.54
CA ARG A 573 -29.19 18.02 48.83
C ARG A 573 -30.55 17.76 49.50
N SER A 574 -30.69 18.10 50.79
CA SER A 574 -31.94 18.12 51.55
C SER A 574 -32.84 19.35 51.30
N THR A 575 -32.32 20.43 50.70
CA THR A 575 -33.12 21.59 50.27
C THR A 575 -34.12 21.18 49.20
N VAL A 576 -35.23 21.90 49.09
CA VAL A 576 -36.37 21.52 48.26
C VAL A 576 -36.58 22.52 47.13
N TYR A 577 -36.56 22.07 45.88
CA TYR A 577 -36.70 22.88 44.68
C TYR A 577 -37.61 22.20 43.64
N PRO A 578 -38.20 22.94 42.68
CA PRO A 578 -38.76 22.34 41.48
C PRO A 578 -37.66 21.71 40.63
N ILE A 579 -38.08 20.83 39.72
CA ILE A 579 -37.17 20.16 38.80
C ILE A 579 -37.68 20.27 37.38
N ARG A 580 -36.83 19.92 36.42
CA ARG A 580 -37.19 19.74 35.02
C ARG A 580 -36.38 18.56 34.51
N CYS A 581 -37.00 17.69 33.72
CA CYS A 581 -36.36 16.49 33.19
C CYS A 581 -35.93 16.72 31.74
N VAL A 582 -34.80 16.13 31.37
CA VAL A 582 -34.34 16.06 29.98
C VAL A 582 -34.44 14.62 29.50
N GLY A 583 -34.81 14.40 28.25
CA GLY A 583 -35.04 13.07 27.70
C GLY A 583 -34.70 12.94 26.23
N HIS A 584 -34.75 11.72 25.73
CA HIS A 584 -34.56 11.38 24.32
C HIS A 584 -35.52 10.27 23.92
N ALA A 585 -35.91 10.23 22.64
CA ALA A 585 -36.69 9.13 22.10
C ALA A 585 -35.82 7.88 21.93
N LEU A 586 -36.47 6.70 21.97
CA LEU A 586 -35.89 5.41 21.60
C LEU A 586 -36.35 4.95 20.20
#